data_AF-A0A8T3SNV8-F1
#
_entry.id   AF-A0A8T3SNV8-F1
#
_cell.length_a   1.000
_cell.length_b   1.000
_cell.length_c   1.000
_cell.angle_alpha   90.00
_cell.angle_beta   90.00
_cell.angle_gamma   90.00
#
_symmetry.space_group_name_H-M   'P 1'
#
loop_
_entity.id
_entity.type
_entity.pdbx_description
1 polymer ?
#
loop_
_entity_poly.entity_id
_entity_poly.type
_entity_poly.pdbx_seq_one_letter_code
_entity_poly.pdbx_strand_id
1 'polypeptide(L)'
;MSPLARRVAALSVLLLSLTIIAFVGVRAAGVGILASPTPVATTATPGPSGPPPSPNMMSVLGQIEKQVQELRGLPAADIGPPQIMTRNELAQVLPGLLEPALDNATLRALGLLDADQDIVALTEQLYVAQVAGYYDFDAKRMVVVTDAGLTPAAQITYAHEYTHALQDAAFDSSAAQEAVAGQRDWELALLALKEGDASTSMVVWAIGHLSADEVAGVVQAPLPDMTGIPPWMVRLLEFPYLSGAEFVGRLYASGGWKAVDAAYAKLPASTEQVLHSAAYANGEAPVEVDPLDLWSAVGANWAHASDTTLGESWMAIWLEGIGVTRSAADKAAEGWGGDRMTVATNADGSWALGWRIAWDTSADASEFETVYSGVQPDLSFAARLVHVSDRETVVLQASSPDLLETIAPITGG
;
A
#
# COMPACT_ATOMS: atom_id res chain seq x y z
N MET A 1 4.92 -4.87 20.03
CA MET A 1 4.59 -3.81 19.06
C MET A 1 4.00 -2.62 19.80
N SER A 2 4.21 -1.38 19.32
CA SER A 2 3.43 -0.26 19.83
C SER A 2 1.96 -0.47 19.42
N PRO A 3 0.97 -0.03 20.21
CA PRO A 3 -0.44 -0.04 19.83
C PRO A 3 -0.70 0.72 18.50
N LEU A 4 0.23 1.54 18.03
CA LEU A 4 0.11 2.35 16.81
C LEU A 4 0.13 1.53 15.50
N ALA A 5 0.84 0.40 15.43
CA ALA A 5 0.90 -0.40 14.20
C ALA A 5 -0.47 -0.99 13.79
N ARG A 6 -1.44 -1.04 14.72
CA ARG A 6 -2.84 -1.41 14.44
C ARG A 6 -3.65 -0.28 13.81
N ARG A 7 -3.18 0.98 13.89
CA ARG A 7 -3.97 2.18 13.57
C ARG A 7 -3.86 2.62 12.12
N VAL A 8 -2.82 2.19 11.40
CA VAL A 8 -2.57 2.58 9.99
C VAL A 8 -3.45 1.80 9.02
N ALA A 9 -3.81 0.55 9.35
CA ALA A 9 -4.50 -0.39 8.46
C ALA A 9 -6.01 -0.12 8.25
N ALA A 10 -6.50 1.09 8.55
CA ALA A 10 -7.91 1.45 8.43
C ALA A 10 -8.15 2.89 7.96
N LEU A 11 -7.13 3.64 7.55
CA LEU A 11 -7.37 4.98 7.04
C LEU A 11 -7.90 4.88 5.60
N SER A 12 -9.23 4.88 5.42
CA SER A 12 -9.87 4.97 4.12
C SER A 12 -9.47 6.26 3.41
N VAL A 13 -8.64 6.11 2.39
CA VAL A 13 -8.23 7.17 1.49
C VAL A 13 -9.23 7.28 0.34
N LEU A 14 -9.54 8.50 -0.10
CA LEU A 14 -10.39 8.80 -1.24
C LEU A 14 -9.77 8.35 -2.59
N LEU A 15 -9.66 7.03 -2.79
CA LEU A 15 -9.37 6.37 -4.07
C LEU A 15 -10.64 5.83 -4.73
N LEU A 16 -11.82 6.21 -4.22
CA LEU A 16 -13.13 5.69 -4.59
C LEU A 16 -13.36 5.65 -6.11
N SER A 17 -13.02 6.73 -6.83
CA SER A 17 -13.21 6.82 -8.27
C SER A 17 -12.33 5.81 -9.02
N LEU A 18 -11.05 5.70 -8.66
CA LEU A 18 -10.11 4.75 -9.26
C LEU A 18 -10.52 3.30 -8.99
N THR A 19 -10.94 3.00 -7.76
CA THR A 19 -11.37 1.65 -7.38
C THR A 19 -12.67 1.23 -8.07
N ILE A 20 -13.67 2.12 -8.17
CA ILE A 20 -14.91 1.84 -8.90
C ILE A 20 -14.63 1.60 -10.39
N ILE A 21 -13.77 2.42 -11.02
CA ILE A 21 -13.39 2.26 -12.43
C ILE A 21 -12.66 0.93 -12.65
N ALA A 22 -11.67 0.62 -11.81
CA ALA A 22 -10.91 -0.63 -11.89
C ALA A 22 -11.82 -1.87 -11.80
N PHE A 23 -12.75 -1.87 -10.83
CA PHE A 23 -13.67 -2.99 -10.63
C PHE A 23 -14.64 -3.20 -11.81
N VAL A 24 -15.14 -2.11 -12.41
CA VAL A 24 -15.97 -2.19 -13.63
C VAL A 24 -15.16 -2.67 -14.83
N GLY A 25 -13.90 -2.25 -14.96
CA GLY A 25 -12.97 -2.72 -15.99
C GLY A 25 -12.67 -4.23 -15.90
N VAL A 26 -12.52 -4.77 -14.68
CA VAL A 26 -12.34 -6.22 -14.45
C VAL A 26 -13.58 -7.02 -14.88
N ARG A 27 -14.79 -6.45 -14.75
CA ARG A 27 -16.04 -7.05 -15.25
C ARG A 27 -16.21 -6.92 -16.77
N ALA A 28 -15.66 -5.85 -17.35
CA ALA A 28 -15.76 -5.50 -18.75
C ALA A 28 -14.37 -5.51 -19.38
N ALA A 29 -13.80 -6.70 -19.61
CA ALA A 29 -12.60 -6.82 -20.44
C ALA A 29 -12.89 -6.23 -21.85
N GLY A 30 -12.53 -4.95 -22.04
CA GLY A 30 -12.65 -4.19 -23.28
C GLY A 30 -13.48 -2.91 -23.16
N VAL A 31 -12.82 -1.79 -22.80
CA VAL A 31 -12.96 -0.40 -23.33
C VAL A 31 -12.45 0.57 -22.26
N GLY A 32 -11.35 1.26 -22.57
CA GLY A 32 -10.82 2.35 -21.76
C GLY A 32 -11.48 3.68 -22.11
N ILE A 33 -11.71 4.53 -21.11
CA ILE A 33 -12.01 5.96 -21.30
C ILE A 33 -11.31 6.76 -20.21
N LEU A 34 -10.32 7.55 -20.62
CA LEU A 34 -9.73 8.66 -19.85
C LEU A 34 -10.42 9.96 -20.25
N ALA A 35 -10.82 10.78 -19.28
CA ALA A 35 -11.08 12.20 -19.49
C ALA A 35 -10.62 12.99 -18.25
N SER A 36 -9.78 13.99 -18.48
CA SER A 36 -9.20 14.87 -17.46
C SER A 36 -10.20 15.92 -16.94
N PRO A 37 -10.30 16.16 -15.62
CA PRO A 37 -11.02 17.30 -15.09
C PRO A 37 -10.08 18.46 -14.72
N THR A 38 -10.60 19.68 -14.90
CA THR A 38 -9.98 20.96 -14.55
C THR A 38 -10.14 21.23 -13.04
N PRO A 39 -9.15 21.81 -12.32
CA PRO A 39 -9.25 22.00 -10.87
C PRO A 39 -10.13 23.21 -10.50
N VAL A 40 -10.92 23.06 -9.43
CA VAL A 40 -11.52 24.18 -8.69
C VAL A 40 -11.15 24.02 -7.22
N ALA A 41 -10.40 24.98 -6.68
CA ALA A 41 -10.02 25.01 -5.27
C ALA A 41 -11.19 25.50 -4.41
N THR A 42 -11.49 24.80 -3.31
CA THR A 42 -12.39 25.28 -2.26
C THR A 42 -11.63 25.30 -0.94
N THR A 43 -11.46 26.49 -0.36
CA THR A 43 -10.85 26.69 0.96
C THR A 43 -11.94 26.62 2.05
N ALA A 44 -11.73 25.78 3.06
CA ALA A 44 -12.60 25.71 4.24
C ALA A 44 -11.92 26.34 5.48
N THR A 45 -12.71 27.08 6.25
CA THR A 45 -12.31 27.84 7.46
C THR A 45 -12.47 26.98 8.72
N PRO A 46 -11.66 27.14 9.80
CA PRO A 46 -11.67 26.24 10.95
C PRO A 46 -12.94 26.37 11.80
N GLY A 47 -13.57 25.23 12.13
CA GLY A 47 -14.67 25.11 13.10
C GLY A 47 -14.27 24.33 14.36
N PRO A 48 -15.10 24.37 15.43
CA PRO A 48 -14.87 23.62 16.66
C PRO A 48 -15.13 22.12 16.45
N SER A 49 -14.85 21.32 17.49
CA SER A 49 -15.02 19.86 17.49
C SER A 49 -16.36 19.38 16.89
N GLY A 50 -16.31 18.30 16.11
CA GLY A 50 -17.47 17.79 15.37
C GLY A 50 -18.69 17.56 16.28
N PRO A 51 -19.89 18.04 15.93
CA PRO A 51 -21.08 17.74 16.70
C PRO A 51 -21.37 16.23 16.69
N PRO A 52 -22.00 15.68 17.74
CA PRO A 52 -22.45 14.28 17.71
C PRO A 52 -23.36 14.03 16.51
N PRO A 53 -23.34 12.81 15.93
CA PRO A 53 -24.12 12.50 14.74
C PRO A 53 -25.61 12.73 15.00
N SER A 54 -26.29 13.37 14.04
CA SER A 54 -27.73 13.60 14.14
C SER A 54 -28.51 12.27 14.13
N PRO A 55 -29.73 12.20 14.70
CA PRO A 55 -30.54 10.98 14.66
C PRO A 55 -30.78 10.43 13.24
N ASN A 56 -30.90 11.31 12.24
CA ASN A 56 -31.05 10.91 10.84
C ASN A 56 -29.77 10.27 10.29
N MET A 57 -28.60 10.86 10.61
CA MET A 57 -27.30 10.31 10.24
C MET A 57 -27.10 8.92 10.83
N MET A 58 -27.38 8.73 12.12
CA MET A 58 -27.31 7.44 12.79
C MET A 58 -28.21 6.38 12.13
N SER A 59 -29.41 6.77 11.68
CA SER A 59 -30.30 5.85 10.97
C SER A 59 -29.74 5.40 9.62
N VAL A 60 -29.07 6.31 8.87
CA VAL A 60 -28.45 5.96 7.58
C VAL A 60 -27.24 5.05 7.81
N LEU A 61 -26.36 5.39 8.76
CA LEU A 61 -25.20 4.57 9.08
C LEU A 61 -25.62 3.15 9.49
N GLY A 62 -26.59 3.00 10.40
CA GLY A 62 -27.10 1.68 10.79
C GLY A 62 -27.77 0.89 9.65
N GLN A 63 -28.31 1.56 8.63
CA GLN A 63 -28.79 0.90 7.41
C GLN A 63 -27.63 0.37 6.56
N ILE A 64 -26.56 1.16 6.41
CA ILE A 64 -25.35 0.73 5.69
C ILE A 64 -24.72 -0.48 6.37
N GLU A 65 -24.59 -0.46 7.70
CA GLU A 65 -24.06 -1.58 8.48
C GLU A 65 -24.84 -2.87 8.21
N LYS A 66 -26.17 -2.80 8.29
CA LYS A 66 -27.03 -3.94 7.99
C LYS A 66 -26.85 -4.44 6.56
N GLN A 67 -26.81 -3.54 5.58
CA GLN A 67 -26.65 -3.90 4.17
C GLN A 67 -25.30 -4.55 3.87
N VAL A 68 -24.21 -4.01 4.42
CA VAL A 68 -22.86 -4.57 4.26
C VAL A 68 -22.74 -5.90 4.98
N GLN A 69 -23.33 -6.04 6.18
CA GLN A 69 -23.39 -7.32 6.88
C GLN A 69 -24.15 -8.38 6.07
N GLU A 70 -25.33 -8.05 5.54
CA GLU A 70 -26.12 -8.94 4.69
C GLU A 70 -25.37 -9.32 3.42
N LEU A 71 -24.66 -8.36 2.81
CA LEU A 71 -23.84 -8.55 1.63
C LEU A 71 -22.68 -9.50 1.89
N ARG A 72 -21.93 -9.33 2.99
CA ARG A 72 -20.75 -10.17 3.29
C ARG A 72 -21.09 -11.49 3.94
N GLY A 73 -22.19 -11.58 4.69
CA GLY A 73 -22.57 -12.78 5.44
C GLY A 73 -21.65 -13.09 6.64
N LEU A 74 -20.83 -12.12 7.06
CA LEU A 74 -19.92 -12.26 8.21
C LEU A 74 -20.64 -11.99 9.54
N PRO A 75 -20.09 -12.46 10.68
CA PRO A 75 -20.61 -12.13 12.01
C PRO A 75 -20.73 -10.62 12.22
N ALA A 76 -21.73 -10.19 12.99
CA ALA A 76 -21.85 -8.78 13.37
C ALA A 76 -20.61 -8.33 14.14
N ALA A 77 -20.11 -7.14 13.82
CA ALA A 77 -19.05 -6.52 14.60
C ALA A 77 -19.64 -5.95 15.92
N ASP A 78 -19.00 -6.25 17.04
CA ASP A 78 -19.32 -5.65 18.34
C ASP A 78 -18.56 -4.34 18.50
N ILE A 79 -19.20 -3.24 18.04
CA ILE A 79 -18.58 -1.91 17.97
C ILE A 79 -19.47 -0.85 18.64
N GLY A 80 -18.84 0.18 19.18
CA GLY A 80 -19.53 1.35 19.73
C GLY A 80 -20.18 2.23 18.66
N PRO A 81 -21.00 3.22 19.04
CA PRO A 81 -21.62 4.13 18.08
C PRO A 81 -20.55 4.92 17.30
N PRO A 82 -20.79 5.25 16.01
CA PRO A 82 -19.86 6.00 15.19
C PRO A 82 -19.58 7.38 15.76
N GLN A 83 -18.33 7.83 15.59
CA GLN A 83 -17.86 9.16 15.94
C GLN A 83 -17.73 10.02 14.68
N ILE A 84 -18.16 11.27 14.76
CA ILE A 84 -17.92 12.27 13.72
C ILE A 84 -16.67 13.06 14.08
N MET A 85 -15.81 13.27 13.09
CA MET A 85 -14.57 14.03 13.20
C MET A 85 -14.51 15.05 12.07
N THR A 86 -14.11 16.27 12.37
CA THR A 86 -13.82 17.30 11.35
C THR A 86 -12.44 17.07 10.75
N ARG A 87 -12.18 17.64 9.55
CA ARG A 87 -10.84 17.59 8.95
C ARG A 87 -9.76 18.19 9.84
N ASN A 88 -10.08 19.24 10.58
CA ASN A 88 -9.15 19.89 11.50
C ASN A 88 -8.80 18.97 12.69
N GLU A 89 -9.78 18.28 13.26
CA GLU A 89 -9.52 17.29 14.32
C GLU A 89 -8.67 16.12 13.83
N LEU A 90 -8.94 15.63 12.61
CA LEU A 90 -8.11 14.59 11.98
C LEU A 90 -6.65 15.04 11.91
N ALA A 91 -6.38 16.25 11.44
CA ALA A 91 -5.01 16.78 11.33
C ALA A 91 -4.27 16.85 12.69
N GLN A 92 -4.99 16.96 13.81
CA GLN A 92 -4.37 16.95 15.15
C GLN A 92 -4.00 15.55 15.64
N VAL A 93 -4.71 14.51 15.18
CA VAL A 93 -4.48 13.13 15.65
C VAL A 93 -3.65 12.30 14.68
N LEU A 94 -3.65 12.66 13.39
CA LEU A 94 -3.02 11.90 12.32
C LEU A 94 -1.51 11.63 12.52
N PRO A 95 -0.68 12.58 13.02
CA PRO A 95 0.73 12.28 13.31
C PRO A 95 0.95 11.09 14.25
N GLY A 96 0.00 10.84 15.17
CA GLY A 96 0.04 9.70 16.09
C GLY A 96 -0.63 8.44 15.56
N LEU A 97 -1.04 8.42 14.28
CA LEU A 97 -1.69 7.28 13.62
C LEU A 97 -0.87 6.69 12.49
N LEU A 98 0.15 7.40 11.99
CA LEU A 98 0.92 7.03 10.81
C LEU A 98 2.32 6.55 11.20
N GLU A 99 2.76 5.43 10.64
CA GLU A 99 4.16 5.05 10.63
C GLU A 99 4.59 4.72 9.19
N PRO A 100 5.71 5.28 8.71
CA PRO A 100 6.19 5.00 7.37
C PRO A 100 6.70 3.57 7.26
N ALA A 101 6.48 2.94 6.11
CA ALA A 101 6.94 1.56 5.87
C ALA A 101 8.47 1.43 5.91
N LEU A 102 9.17 2.43 5.39
CA LEU A 102 10.64 2.53 5.39
C LEU A 102 11.04 3.87 5.99
N ASP A 103 12.18 3.89 6.69
CA ASP A 103 12.68 5.11 7.30
C ASP A 103 13.33 6.05 6.27
N ASN A 104 13.58 7.29 6.69
CA ASN A 104 14.23 8.31 5.86
C ASN A 104 15.58 7.83 5.28
N ALA A 105 16.38 7.10 6.07
CA ALA A 105 17.69 6.65 5.65
C ALA A 105 17.59 5.61 4.51
N THR A 106 16.70 4.64 4.66
CA THR A 106 16.45 3.58 3.68
C THR A 106 15.88 4.16 2.39
N LEU A 107 14.91 5.07 2.48
CA LEU A 107 14.31 5.70 1.30
C LEU A 107 15.32 6.57 0.53
N ARG A 108 16.23 7.27 1.23
CA ARG A 108 17.34 7.99 0.57
C ARG A 108 18.33 7.05 -0.08
N ALA A 109 18.66 5.94 0.58
CA ALA A 109 19.54 4.91 0.02
C ALA A 109 18.94 4.25 -1.23
N LEU A 110 17.61 4.16 -1.32
CA LEU A 110 16.87 3.69 -2.50
C LEU A 110 16.73 4.77 -3.60
N GLY A 111 17.10 6.02 -3.33
CA GLY A 111 16.90 7.15 -4.25
C GLY A 111 15.46 7.67 -4.31
N LEU A 112 14.60 7.30 -3.36
CA LEU A 112 13.19 7.68 -3.33
C LEU A 112 12.90 8.96 -2.54
N LEU A 113 13.88 9.43 -1.77
CA LEU A 113 13.75 10.61 -0.93
C LEU A 113 14.95 11.53 -1.13
N ASP A 114 14.70 12.82 -1.26
CA ASP A 114 15.75 13.84 -1.28
C ASP A 114 16.29 14.10 0.14
N ALA A 115 17.43 14.81 0.22
CA ALA A 115 18.09 15.10 1.49
C ALA A 115 17.27 16.02 2.43
N ASP A 116 16.45 16.90 1.87
CA ASP A 116 15.61 17.86 2.60
C ASP A 116 14.17 17.38 2.85
N GLN A 117 13.78 16.26 2.24
CA GLN A 117 12.48 15.64 2.43
C GLN A 117 12.47 14.77 3.70
N ASP A 118 11.28 14.66 4.31
CA ASP A 118 11.01 13.82 5.48
C ASP A 118 9.77 12.96 5.24
N ILE A 119 9.91 11.65 5.38
CA ILE A 119 8.85 10.70 5.06
C ILE A 119 7.63 10.84 5.97
N VAL A 120 7.82 11.19 7.25
CA VAL A 120 6.70 11.36 8.17
C VAL A 120 5.88 12.57 7.75
N ALA A 121 6.53 13.70 7.47
CA ALA A 121 5.87 14.90 6.97
C ALA A 121 5.14 14.67 5.63
N LEU A 122 5.78 13.96 4.68
CA LEU A 122 5.15 13.63 3.40
C LEU A 122 3.95 12.69 3.57
N THR A 123 4.04 11.72 4.48
CA THR A 123 2.94 10.78 4.77
C THR A 123 1.78 11.53 5.42
N GLU A 124 2.04 12.43 6.39
CA GLU A 124 1.01 13.29 6.96
C GLU A 124 0.32 14.14 5.88
N GLN A 125 1.09 14.79 5.02
CA GLN A 125 0.55 15.58 3.91
C GLN A 125 -0.34 14.73 2.99
N LEU A 126 0.10 13.52 2.65
CA LEU A 126 -0.63 12.59 1.79
C LEU A 126 -1.99 12.18 2.39
N TYR A 127 -2.03 11.87 3.69
CA TYR A 127 -3.22 11.33 4.35
C TYR A 127 -4.20 12.41 4.84
N VAL A 128 -3.75 13.57 5.34
CA VAL A 128 -4.67 14.65 5.78
C VAL A 128 -5.67 15.02 4.67
N ALA A 129 -5.19 15.09 3.43
CA ALA A 129 -6.00 15.45 2.28
C ALA A 129 -7.05 14.38 1.91
N GLN A 130 -6.82 13.11 2.26
CA GLN A 130 -7.53 12.00 1.64
C GLN A 130 -8.38 11.16 2.57
N VAL A 131 -8.12 11.16 3.87
CA VAL A 131 -8.89 10.32 4.80
C VAL A 131 -10.33 10.82 4.92
N ALA A 132 -11.29 9.95 4.57
CA ALA A 132 -12.73 10.23 4.68
C ALA A 132 -13.41 9.49 5.84
N GLY A 133 -12.72 8.52 6.43
CA GLY A 133 -13.17 7.75 7.59
C GLY A 133 -12.14 6.69 7.96
N TYR A 134 -12.32 6.07 9.12
CA TYR A 134 -11.56 4.89 9.52
C TYR A 134 -12.27 4.08 10.59
N TYR A 135 -11.99 2.78 10.64
CA TYR A 135 -12.31 1.89 11.75
C TYR A 135 -11.17 1.86 12.78
N ASP A 136 -11.47 2.26 14.01
CA ASP A 136 -10.51 2.16 15.11
C ASP A 136 -10.54 0.74 15.69
N PHE A 137 -9.52 -0.07 15.36
CA PHE A 137 -9.36 -1.44 15.83
C PHE A 137 -9.16 -1.56 17.35
N ASP A 138 -8.63 -0.53 18.01
CA ASP A 138 -8.40 -0.53 19.47
C ASP A 138 -9.68 -0.14 20.21
N ALA A 139 -10.31 0.96 19.78
CA ALA A 139 -11.53 1.49 20.39
C ALA A 139 -12.80 0.76 19.94
N LYS A 140 -12.70 -0.14 18.95
CA LYS A 140 -13.81 -0.86 18.30
C LYS A 140 -14.91 0.12 17.91
N ARG A 141 -14.56 1.11 17.09
CA ARG A 141 -15.47 2.20 16.72
C ARG A 141 -15.21 2.73 15.32
N MET A 142 -16.28 3.06 14.62
CA MET A 142 -16.25 3.76 13.34
C MET A 142 -16.00 5.27 13.53
N VAL A 143 -15.11 5.84 12.74
CA VAL A 143 -14.87 7.30 12.66
C VAL A 143 -15.22 7.78 11.25
N VAL A 144 -16.11 8.76 11.16
CA VAL A 144 -16.49 9.42 9.89
C VAL A 144 -15.86 10.80 9.87
N VAL A 145 -15.03 11.08 8.87
CA VAL A 145 -14.41 12.39 8.70
C VAL A 145 -15.23 13.21 7.72
N THR A 146 -15.96 14.19 8.22
CA THR A 146 -16.87 14.99 7.37
C THR A 146 -17.13 16.38 7.92
N ASP A 147 -17.04 17.37 7.03
CA ASP A 147 -17.53 18.74 7.28
C ASP A 147 -18.89 19.01 6.61
N ALA A 148 -19.37 18.12 5.72
CA ALA A 148 -20.53 18.34 4.84
C ALA A 148 -21.72 17.38 5.04
N GLY A 149 -21.61 16.41 5.95
CA GLY A 149 -22.61 15.36 6.18
C GLY A 149 -22.38 14.09 5.34
N LEU A 150 -23.37 13.18 5.32
CA LEU A 150 -23.26 11.89 4.62
C LEU A 150 -23.55 12.02 3.12
N THR A 151 -22.58 12.54 2.37
CA THR A 151 -22.57 12.48 0.90
C THR A 151 -22.55 11.03 0.40
N PRO A 152 -22.89 10.74 -0.86
CA PRO A 152 -22.73 9.39 -1.43
C PRO A 152 -21.29 8.85 -1.26
N ALA A 153 -20.27 9.69 -1.47
CA ALA A 153 -18.88 9.32 -1.21
C ALA A 153 -18.64 8.91 0.24
N ALA A 154 -19.17 9.67 1.21
CA ALA A 154 -19.05 9.33 2.64
C ALA A 154 -19.79 8.02 2.99
N GLN A 155 -20.92 7.73 2.34
CA GLN A 155 -21.63 6.46 2.54
C GLN A 155 -20.84 5.27 1.97
N ILE A 156 -20.24 5.42 0.78
CA ILE A 156 -19.36 4.39 0.19
C ILE A 156 -18.15 4.14 1.09
N THR A 157 -17.49 5.21 1.56
CA THR A 157 -16.40 5.09 2.53
C THR A 157 -16.85 4.41 3.82
N TYR A 158 -18.05 4.72 4.34
CA TYR A 158 -18.55 4.02 5.52
C TYR A 158 -18.78 2.53 5.27
N ALA A 159 -19.23 2.15 4.08
CA ALA A 159 -19.37 0.75 3.70
C ALA A 159 -18.01 0.02 3.62
N HIS A 160 -16.97 0.69 3.11
CA HIS A 160 -15.59 0.20 3.14
C HIS A 160 -15.14 -0.05 4.59
N GLU A 161 -15.24 0.98 5.43
CA GLU A 161 -14.78 0.91 6.82
C GLU A 161 -15.55 -0.11 7.66
N TYR A 162 -16.86 -0.26 7.44
CA TYR A 162 -17.62 -1.27 8.17
C TYR A 162 -17.22 -2.68 7.74
N THR A 163 -16.72 -2.86 6.51
CA THR A 163 -16.12 -4.14 6.10
C THR A 163 -14.88 -4.47 6.95
N HIS A 164 -14.05 -3.49 7.32
CA HIS A 164 -12.94 -3.72 8.26
C HIS A 164 -13.43 -4.15 9.64
N ALA A 165 -14.53 -3.57 10.14
CA ALA A 165 -15.13 -4.00 11.39
C ALA A 165 -15.62 -5.47 11.32
N LEU A 166 -16.20 -5.89 10.19
CA LEU A 166 -16.61 -7.28 9.97
C LEU A 166 -15.40 -8.22 9.85
N GLN A 167 -14.34 -7.82 9.15
CA GLN A 167 -13.09 -8.59 9.03
C GLN A 167 -12.46 -8.82 10.40
N ASP A 168 -12.40 -7.78 11.23
CA ASP A 168 -11.85 -7.85 12.58
C ASP A 168 -12.65 -8.81 13.48
N ALA A 169 -13.98 -8.80 13.38
CA ALA A 169 -14.85 -9.73 14.10
C ALA A 169 -14.73 -11.18 13.60
N ALA A 170 -14.41 -11.39 12.32
CA ALA A 170 -14.46 -12.70 11.67
C ALA A 170 -13.13 -13.46 11.65
N PHE A 171 -12.00 -12.77 11.48
CA PHE A 171 -10.75 -13.40 11.01
C PHE A 171 -9.55 -13.32 11.95
N ASP A 172 -9.72 -12.92 13.22
CA ASP A 172 -8.63 -12.69 14.19
C ASP A 172 -7.43 -11.96 13.54
N SER A 173 -7.68 -10.70 13.19
CA SER A 173 -6.74 -9.83 12.47
C SER A 173 -5.38 -9.68 13.16
N SER A 174 -5.31 -9.97 14.47
CA SER A 174 -4.11 -9.79 15.30
C SER A 174 -3.05 -10.86 15.07
N ALA A 175 -3.44 -12.14 15.01
CA ALA A 175 -2.50 -13.23 14.78
C ALA A 175 -1.87 -13.17 13.39
N ALA A 176 -2.67 -12.83 12.37
CA ALA A 176 -2.17 -12.62 11.01
C ALA A 176 -1.18 -11.46 10.95
N GLN A 177 -1.47 -10.34 11.63
CA GLN A 177 -0.57 -9.18 11.66
C GLN A 177 0.75 -9.49 12.38
N GLU A 178 0.69 -10.24 13.48
CA GLU A 178 1.88 -10.66 14.21
C GLU A 178 2.75 -11.63 13.40
N ALA A 179 2.14 -12.52 12.61
CA ALA A 179 2.86 -13.47 11.78
C ALA A 179 3.69 -12.80 10.66
N VAL A 180 3.21 -11.68 10.12
CA VAL A 180 3.88 -10.96 9.04
C VAL A 180 4.81 -9.83 9.53
N ALA A 181 4.79 -9.53 10.83
CA ALA A 181 5.47 -8.36 11.40
C ALA A 181 6.97 -8.32 11.03
N GLY A 182 7.40 -7.19 10.44
CA GLY A 182 8.79 -6.98 10.02
C GLY A 182 9.14 -7.57 8.65
N GLN A 183 8.18 -8.14 7.93
CA GLN A 183 8.35 -8.67 6.58
C GLN A 183 7.59 -7.79 5.59
N ARG A 184 8.26 -6.78 5.00
CA ARG A 184 7.57 -5.69 4.28
C ARG A 184 6.72 -6.15 3.09
N ASP A 185 7.21 -7.09 2.30
CA ASP A 185 6.44 -7.66 1.20
C ASP A 185 5.17 -8.37 1.71
N TRP A 186 5.30 -9.23 2.71
CA TRP A 186 4.18 -10.00 3.24
C TRP A 186 3.17 -9.10 3.98
N GLU A 187 3.63 -8.08 4.69
CA GLU A 187 2.79 -7.03 5.28
C GLU A 187 1.94 -6.32 4.21
N LEU A 188 2.56 -5.95 3.09
CA LEU A 188 1.87 -5.29 1.98
C LEU A 188 0.89 -6.23 1.26
N ALA A 189 1.23 -7.52 1.13
CA ALA A 189 0.34 -8.54 0.58
C ALA A 189 -0.90 -8.76 1.46
N LEU A 190 -0.72 -8.85 2.78
CA LEU A 190 -1.83 -8.94 3.74
C LEU A 190 -2.71 -7.69 3.70
N LEU A 191 -2.10 -6.50 3.62
CA LEU A 191 -2.82 -5.24 3.49
C LEU A 191 -3.67 -5.23 2.20
N ALA A 192 -3.11 -5.68 1.07
CA ALA A 192 -3.83 -5.76 -0.20
C ALA A 192 -5.02 -6.73 -0.16
N LEU A 193 -4.94 -7.86 0.57
CA LEU A 193 -6.11 -8.71 0.80
C LEU A 193 -7.20 -7.96 1.60
N LYS A 194 -6.82 -7.31 2.71
CA LYS A 194 -7.77 -6.62 3.60
C LYS A 194 -8.45 -5.45 2.90
N GLU A 195 -7.67 -4.57 2.28
CA GLU A 195 -8.15 -3.40 1.55
C GLU A 195 -8.88 -3.80 0.27
N GLY A 196 -8.45 -4.89 -0.39
CA GLY A 196 -9.13 -5.44 -1.54
C GLY A 196 -10.53 -5.97 -1.26
N ASP A 197 -10.73 -6.63 -0.11
CA ASP A 197 -12.05 -7.10 0.34
C ASP A 197 -12.95 -5.92 0.72
N ALA A 198 -12.45 -4.95 1.48
CA ALA A 198 -13.21 -3.73 1.80
C ALA A 198 -13.57 -2.92 0.54
N SER A 199 -12.61 -2.76 -0.38
CA SER A 199 -12.79 -2.10 -1.67
C SER A 199 -13.82 -2.80 -2.55
N THR A 200 -13.76 -4.13 -2.64
CA THR A 200 -14.73 -4.91 -3.40
C THR A 200 -16.13 -4.81 -2.78
N SER A 201 -16.19 -4.87 -1.45
CA SER A 201 -17.44 -4.76 -0.68
C SER A 201 -18.11 -3.41 -0.86
N MET A 202 -17.36 -2.30 -0.78
CA MET A 202 -17.90 -0.97 -1.00
C MET A 202 -18.43 -0.77 -2.43
N VAL A 203 -17.78 -1.35 -3.44
CA VAL A 203 -18.23 -1.23 -4.83
C VAL A 203 -19.50 -2.04 -5.07
N VAL A 204 -19.56 -3.28 -4.58
CA VAL A 204 -20.78 -4.11 -4.68
C VAL A 204 -21.93 -3.47 -3.90
N TRP A 205 -21.65 -2.89 -2.73
CA TRP A 205 -22.64 -2.15 -1.96
C TRP A 205 -23.16 -0.92 -2.72
N ALA A 206 -22.26 -0.09 -3.27
CA ALA A 206 -22.60 1.13 -3.99
C ALA A 206 -23.49 0.84 -5.20
N ILE A 207 -23.16 -0.17 -6.00
CA ILE A 207 -23.95 -0.58 -7.17
C ILE A 207 -25.35 -1.07 -6.76
N GLY A 208 -25.46 -1.73 -5.60
CA GLY A 208 -26.73 -2.28 -5.11
C GLY A 208 -27.66 -1.26 -4.44
N HIS A 209 -27.12 -0.17 -3.90
CA HIS A 209 -27.83 0.69 -2.95
C HIS A 209 -27.84 2.18 -3.32
N LEU A 210 -26.99 2.63 -4.25
CA LEU A 210 -27.01 3.99 -4.76
C LEU A 210 -27.62 4.05 -6.15
N SER A 211 -28.15 5.22 -6.51
CA SER A 211 -28.59 5.50 -7.88
C SER A 211 -27.40 5.64 -8.83
N ALA A 212 -27.64 5.40 -10.13
CA ALA A 212 -26.62 5.57 -11.16
C ALA A 212 -26.05 7.00 -11.20
N ASP A 213 -26.87 8.01 -10.93
CA ASP A 213 -26.44 9.42 -10.88
C ASP A 213 -25.53 9.69 -9.66
N GLU A 214 -25.82 9.09 -8.51
CA GLU A 214 -24.97 9.19 -7.32
C GLU A 214 -23.60 8.54 -7.54
N VAL A 215 -23.58 7.32 -8.10
CA VAL A 215 -22.33 6.63 -8.44
C VAL A 215 -21.53 7.42 -9.48
N ALA A 216 -22.19 7.92 -10.54
CA ALA A 216 -21.54 8.76 -11.54
C ALA A 216 -20.96 10.04 -10.95
N GLY A 217 -21.68 10.68 -10.01
CA GLY A 217 -21.21 11.86 -9.30
C GLY A 217 -19.94 11.61 -8.47
N VAL A 218 -19.83 10.43 -7.84
CA VAL A 218 -18.61 10.03 -7.10
C VAL A 218 -17.45 9.76 -8.06
N VAL A 219 -17.69 9.06 -9.17
CA VAL A 219 -16.65 8.75 -10.17
C VAL A 219 -16.13 10.02 -10.86
N GLN A 220 -17.00 11.00 -11.09
CA GLN A 220 -16.64 12.28 -11.73
C GLN A 220 -16.07 13.31 -10.75
N ALA A 221 -15.99 12.98 -9.45
CA ALA A 221 -15.39 13.87 -8.48
C ALA A 221 -13.91 14.14 -8.83
N PRO A 222 -13.42 15.38 -8.64
CA PRO A 222 -12.00 15.67 -8.84
C PRO A 222 -11.13 14.76 -7.97
N LEU A 223 -10.03 14.28 -8.55
CA LEU A 223 -9.02 13.56 -7.79
C LEU A 223 -8.41 14.49 -6.72
N PRO A 224 -7.97 13.95 -5.58
CA PRO A 224 -7.26 14.72 -4.58
C PRO A 224 -6.02 15.41 -5.16
N ASP A 225 -5.71 16.60 -4.67
CA ASP A 225 -4.49 17.30 -5.04
C ASP A 225 -3.28 16.59 -4.42
N MET A 226 -2.44 16.02 -5.28
CA MET A 226 -1.20 15.32 -4.90
C MET A 226 0.04 16.20 -5.11
N THR A 227 -0.13 17.51 -5.33
CA THR A 227 0.99 18.42 -5.56
C THR A 227 1.99 18.36 -4.40
N GLY A 228 3.26 18.12 -4.73
CA GLY A 228 4.34 18.01 -3.75
C GLY A 228 4.50 16.61 -3.12
N ILE A 229 3.61 15.66 -3.42
CA ILE A 229 3.79 14.26 -3.04
C ILE A 229 4.61 13.55 -4.13
N PRO A 230 5.70 12.82 -3.77
CA PRO A 230 6.42 11.96 -4.71
C PRO A 230 5.51 10.90 -5.36
N PRO A 231 5.57 10.68 -6.69
CA PRO A 231 4.70 9.73 -7.38
C PRO A 231 4.76 8.30 -6.83
N TRP A 232 5.94 7.85 -6.38
CA TRP A 232 6.12 6.51 -5.79
C TRP A 232 5.27 6.33 -4.52
N MET A 233 5.05 7.39 -3.73
CA MET A 233 4.19 7.32 -2.54
C MET A 233 2.73 7.14 -2.91
N VAL A 234 2.28 7.83 -3.96
CA VAL A 234 0.92 7.67 -4.50
C VAL A 234 0.73 6.23 -4.97
N ARG A 235 1.71 5.68 -5.70
CA ARG A 235 1.64 4.29 -6.15
C ARG A 235 1.65 3.28 -5.00
N LEU A 236 2.47 3.50 -3.97
CA LEU A 236 2.48 2.65 -2.77
C LEU A 236 1.12 2.68 -2.06
N LEU A 237 0.52 3.87 -1.95
CA LEU A 237 -0.82 4.05 -1.39
C LEU A 237 -1.90 3.37 -2.24
N GLU A 238 -1.82 3.46 -3.57
CA GLU A 238 -2.78 2.85 -4.49
C GLU A 238 -2.77 1.32 -4.44
N PHE A 239 -1.59 0.69 -4.26
CA PHE A 239 -1.42 -0.76 -4.40
C PHE A 239 -2.43 -1.60 -3.62
N PRO A 240 -2.58 -1.45 -2.29
CA PRO A 240 -3.49 -2.32 -1.53
C PRO A 240 -4.97 -2.10 -1.90
N TYR A 241 -5.34 -0.93 -2.43
CA TYR A 241 -6.71 -0.65 -2.85
C TYR A 241 -6.99 -1.15 -4.27
N LEU A 242 -6.11 -0.85 -5.23
CA LEU A 242 -6.34 -1.15 -6.64
C LEU A 242 -5.96 -2.59 -6.97
N SER A 243 -4.69 -2.97 -6.74
CA SER A 243 -4.23 -4.35 -6.98
C SER A 243 -4.90 -5.32 -6.02
N GLY A 244 -5.14 -4.90 -4.77
CA GLY A 244 -5.93 -5.67 -3.82
C GLY A 244 -7.38 -5.90 -4.28
N ALA A 245 -8.07 -4.87 -4.78
CA ALA A 245 -9.43 -5.03 -5.30
C ALA A 245 -9.46 -5.89 -6.57
N GLU A 246 -8.43 -5.84 -7.43
CA GLU A 246 -8.32 -6.76 -8.55
C GLU A 246 -8.17 -8.21 -8.06
N PHE A 247 -7.23 -8.45 -7.14
CA PHE A 247 -7.01 -9.75 -6.53
C PHE A 247 -8.28 -10.33 -5.90
N VAL A 248 -8.94 -9.57 -5.02
CA VAL A 248 -10.17 -10.00 -4.34
C VAL A 248 -11.36 -10.07 -5.31
N GLY A 249 -11.42 -9.19 -6.30
CA GLY A 249 -12.41 -9.23 -7.37
C GLY A 249 -12.34 -10.55 -8.17
N ARG A 250 -11.12 -11.06 -8.45
CA ARG A 250 -10.91 -12.37 -9.09
C ARG A 250 -11.39 -13.52 -8.18
N LEU A 251 -11.09 -13.48 -6.89
CA LEU A 251 -11.62 -14.46 -5.91
C LEU A 251 -13.15 -14.43 -5.88
N TYR A 252 -13.74 -13.24 -5.76
CA TYR A 252 -15.19 -13.04 -5.76
C TYR A 252 -15.85 -13.55 -7.05
N ALA A 253 -15.24 -13.32 -8.22
CA ALA A 253 -15.74 -13.85 -9.49
C ALA A 253 -15.69 -15.39 -9.56
N SER A 254 -14.71 -16.02 -8.91
CA SER A 254 -14.53 -17.48 -8.93
C SER A 254 -15.49 -18.25 -8.02
N GLY A 255 -15.88 -17.67 -6.87
CA GLY A 255 -16.66 -18.39 -5.86
C GLY A 255 -17.45 -17.52 -4.89
N GLY A 256 -17.67 -16.25 -5.23
CA GLY A 256 -18.36 -15.28 -4.39
C GLY A 256 -17.61 -15.00 -3.09
N TRP A 257 -18.34 -14.49 -2.09
CA TRP A 257 -17.78 -14.14 -0.77
C TRP A 257 -17.12 -15.31 -0.06
N LYS A 258 -17.60 -16.54 -0.25
CA LYS A 258 -16.98 -17.72 0.34
C LYS A 258 -15.53 -17.93 -0.15
N ALA A 259 -15.22 -17.59 -1.41
CA ALA A 259 -13.86 -17.66 -1.92
C ALA A 259 -12.97 -16.54 -1.34
N VAL A 260 -13.54 -15.35 -1.13
CA VAL A 260 -12.85 -14.24 -0.45
C VAL A 260 -12.54 -14.60 1.01
N ASP A 261 -13.54 -15.10 1.75
CA ASP A 261 -13.38 -15.50 3.16
C ASP A 261 -12.35 -16.63 3.31
N ALA A 262 -12.29 -17.56 2.35
CA ALA A 262 -11.29 -18.63 2.35
C ALA A 262 -9.85 -18.12 2.22
N ALA A 263 -9.63 -16.94 1.61
CA ALA A 263 -8.30 -16.34 1.52
C ALA A 263 -7.75 -15.89 2.87
N TYR A 264 -8.61 -15.62 3.87
CA TYR A 264 -8.16 -15.31 5.23
C TYR A 264 -7.58 -16.54 5.96
N ALA A 265 -7.90 -17.75 5.50
CA ALA A 265 -7.26 -18.99 5.98
C ALA A 265 -6.02 -19.38 5.14
N LYS A 266 -5.84 -18.76 3.97
CA LYS A 266 -4.69 -18.96 3.06
C LYS A 266 -4.21 -17.60 2.59
N LEU A 267 -3.58 -16.84 3.50
CA LEU A 267 -3.12 -15.48 3.22
C LEU A 267 -2.15 -15.46 2.02
N PRO A 268 -2.15 -14.41 1.19
CA PRO A 268 -1.10 -14.23 0.19
C PRO A 268 0.25 -14.11 0.90
N ALA A 269 1.26 -14.83 0.40
CA ALA A 269 2.60 -14.87 0.98
C ALA A 269 3.50 -13.72 0.47
N SER A 270 3.12 -13.09 -0.64
CA SER A 270 3.88 -12.03 -1.29
C SER A 270 2.99 -11.10 -2.11
N THR A 271 3.52 -9.93 -2.47
CA THR A 271 2.84 -9.04 -3.41
C THR A 271 2.78 -9.61 -4.82
N GLU A 272 3.71 -10.48 -5.20
CA GLU A 272 3.66 -11.29 -6.42
C GLU A 272 2.39 -12.14 -6.47
N GLN A 273 2.01 -12.83 -5.39
CA GLN A 273 0.75 -13.58 -5.35
C GLN A 273 -0.50 -12.69 -5.49
N VAL A 274 -0.44 -11.44 -5.03
CA VAL A 274 -1.55 -10.48 -5.20
C VAL A 274 -1.67 -10.07 -6.66
N LEU A 275 -0.53 -9.76 -7.31
CA LEU A 275 -0.45 -9.36 -8.71
C LEU A 275 -0.82 -10.51 -9.66
N HIS A 276 -0.33 -11.72 -9.38
CA HIS A 276 -0.40 -12.89 -10.25
C HIS A 276 -1.30 -13.98 -9.69
N SER A 277 -2.51 -14.09 -10.25
CA SER A 277 -3.51 -15.07 -9.80
C SER A 277 -3.04 -16.53 -9.85
N ALA A 278 -2.14 -16.87 -10.77
CA ALA A 278 -1.56 -18.21 -10.89
C ALA A 278 -0.64 -18.54 -9.72
N ALA A 279 0.23 -17.61 -9.30
CA ALA A 279 1.13 -17.77 -8.17
C ALA A 279 0.35 -18.05 -6.87
N TYR A 280 -0.71 -17.26 -6.60
CA TYR A 280 -1.58 -17.48 -5.44
C TYR A 280 -2.34 -18.82 -5.49
N ALA A 281 -2.89 -19.17 -6.66
CA ALA A 281 -3.62 -20.42 -6.84
C ALA A 281 -2.71 -21.64 -6.60
N ASN A 282 -1.48 -21.58 -7.10
CA ASN A 282 -0.47 -22.62 -6.93
C ASN A 282 0.16 -22.61 -5.52
N GLY A 283 0.02 -21.53 -4.77
CA GLY A 283 0.64 -21.37 -3.45
C GLY A 283 2.16 -21.25 -3.55
N GLU A 284 2.63 -20.52 -4.55
CA GLU A 284 4.05 -20.26 -4.81
C GLU A 284 4.67 -19.46 -3.67
N ALA A 285 5.51 -20.10 -2.86
CA ALA A 285 6.15 -19.42 -1.75
C ALA A 285 7.35 -18.60 -2.25
N PRO A 286 7.59 -17.40 -1.70
CA PRO A 286 8.81 -16.65 -2.00
C PRO A 286 10.05 -17.48 -1.71
N VAL A 287 11.04 -17.38 -2.60
CA VAL A 287 12.37 -17.94 -2.43
C VAL A 287 13.05 -17.23 -1.26
N GLU A 288 13.53 -18.00 -0.28
CA GLU A 288 14.33 -17.46 0.80
C GLU A 288 15.70 -17.01 0.27
N VAL A 289 16.04 -15.73 0.51
CA VAL A 289 17.30 -15.12 0.08
C VAL A 289 18.10 -14.68 1.30
N ASP A 290 19.35 -15.13 1.39
CA ASP A 290 20.25 -14.72 2.48
C ASP A 290 20.65 -13.24 2.33
N PRO A 291 20.71 -12.47 3.43
CA PRO A 291 21.20 -11.10 3.40
C PRO A 291 22.69 -11.03 3.05
N LEU A 292 23.09 -9.96 2.38
CA LEU A 292 24.50 -9.65 2.15
C LEU A 292 25.17 -9.18 3.45
N ASP A 293 26.38 -9.65 3.74
CA ASP A 293 27.12 -9.23 4.94
C ASP A 293 27.82 -7.87 4.74
N LEU A 294 27.03 -6.78 4.64
CA LEU A 294 27.55 -5.41 4.55
C LEU A 294 28.50 -5.07 5.73
N TRP A 295 28.26 -5.64 6.90
CA TRP A 295 28.90 -5.32 8.17
C TRP A 295 30.36 -5.73 8.20
N SER A 296 30.67 -6.89 7.61
CA SER A 296 32.04 -7.31 7.38
C SER A 296 32.84 -6.32 6.52
N ALA A 297 32.18 -5.61 5.60
CA ALA A 297 32.82 -4.67 4.68
C ALA A 297 32.93 -3.25 5.26
N VAL A 298 31.87 -2.72 5.87
CA VAL A 298 31.83 -1.31 6.32
C VAL A 298 32.37 -1.12 7.75
N GLY A 299 32.40 -2.18 8.57
CA GLY A 299 32.97 -2.19 9.91
C GLY A 299 32.01 -1.78 11.04
N ALA A 300 32.49 -1.92 12.28
CA ALA A 300 31.66 -1.92 13.49
C ALA A 300 31.01 -0.58 13.90
N ASN A 301 31.37 0.55 13.26
CA ASN A 301 30.83 1.87 13.60
C ASN A 301 29.54 2.20 12.84
N TRP A 302 29.06 1.29 11.98
CA TRP A 302 27.85 1.46 11.18
C TRP A 302 26.62 0.91 11.89
N ALA A 303 25.48 1.56 11.70
CA ALA A 303 24.19 1.14 12.19
C ALA A 303 23.43 0.33 11.13
N HIS A 304 22.66 -0.67 11.57
CA HIS A 304 21.67 -1.36 10.73
C HIS A 304 20.45 -0.45 10.57
N ALA A 305 20.18 0.01 9.35
CA ALA A 305 18.97 0.79 9.06
C ALA A 305 17.82 -0.12 8.63
N SER A 306 18.08 -1.09 7.77
CA SER A 306 17.06 -2.02 7.27
C SER A 306 17.64 -3.39 6.92
N ASP A 307 16.82 -4.42 7.10
CA ASP A 307 17.05 -5.81 6.69
C ASP A 307 15.69 -6.47 6.44
N THR A 308 15.22 -6.46 5.19
CA THR A 308 13.86 -6.87 4.84
C THR A 308 13.75 -7.40 3.42
N THR A 309 12.70 -8.18 3.19
CA THR A 309 12.18 -8.51 1.86
C THR A 309 11.24 -7.39 1.41
N LEU A 310 11.39 -6.89 0.18
CA LEU A 310 10.60 -5.78 -0.37
C LEU A 310 9.49 -6.29 -1.30
N GLY A 311 9.78 -7.28 -2.14
CA GLY A 311 8.77 -7.88 -3.03
C GLY A 311 8.62 -7.20 -4.38
N GLU A 312 7.89 -7.86 -5.28
CA GLU A 312 7.63 -7.41 -6.64
C GLU A 312 7.08 -5.97 -6.67
N SER A 313 6.09 -5.65 -5.82
CA SER A 313 5.46 -4.32 -5.84
C SER A 313 6.41 -3.20 -5.46
N TRP A 314 7.21 -3.38 -4.40
CA TRP A 314 8.18 -2.37 -3.99
C TRP A 314 9.29 -2.23 -5.02
N MET A 315 9.71 -3.30 -5.67
CA MET A 315 10.70 -3.24 -6.74
C MET A 315 10.19 -2.42 -7.93
N ALA A 316 8.94 -2.66 -8.36
CA ALA A 316 8.34 -1.88 -9.43
C ALA A 316 8.15 -0.40 -9.03
N ILE A 317 7.75 -0.12 -7.78
CA ILE A 317 7.66 1.24 -7.24
C ILE A 317 9.03 1.92 -7.20
N TRP A 318 10.05 1.19 -6.78
CA TRP A 318 11.41 1.69 -6.69
C TRP A 318 11.99 2.04 -8.06
N LEU A 319 11.88 1.11 -9.03
CA LEU A 319 12.32 1.33 -10.40
C LEU A 319 11.64 2.58 -11.00
N GLU A 320 10.32 2.74 -10.79
CA GLU A 320 9.61 3.94 -11.22
C GLU A 320 10.14 5.21 -10.54
N GLY A 321 10.35 5.14 -9.23
CA GLY A 321 10.86 6.26 -8.43
C GLY A 321 12.25 6.73 -8.84
N ILE A 322 13.10 5.84 -9.36
CA ILE A 322 14.43 6.21 -9.87
C ILE A 322 14.45 6.60 -11.36
N GLY A 323 13.28 6.68 -12.01
CA GLY A 323 13.15 7.25 -13.37
C GLY A 323 12.78 6.25 -14.47
N VAL A 324 12.49 4.99 -14.14
CA VAL A 324 11.96 4.03 -15.11
C VAL A 324 10.47 4.33 -15.37
N THR A 325 10.00 4.22 -16.61
CA THR A 325 8.56 4.37 -16.87
C THR A 325 7.76 3.27 -16.18
N ARG A 326 6.58 3.58 -15.62
CA ARG A 326 5.72 2.61 -14.89
C ARG A 326 5.61 1.24 -15.59
N SER A 327 5.27 1.22 -16.88
CA SER A 327 5.14 -0.04 -17.65
C SER A 327 6.44 -0.85 -17.76
N ALA A 328 7.60 -0.19 -17.83
CA ALA A 328 8.88 -0.88 -17.88
C ALA A 328 9.31 -1.34 -16.48
N ALA A 329 8.95 -0.59 -15.44
CA ALA A 329 9.18 -0.97 -14.05
C ALA A 329 8.34 -2.19 -13.65
N ASP A 330 7.06 -2.23 -14.05
CA ASP A 330 6.18 -3.39 -13.85
C ASP A 330 6.78 -4.64 -14.50
N LYS A 331 7.15 -4.52 -15.78
CA LYS A 331 7.72 -5.63 -16.52
C LYS A 331 9.07 -6.11 -15.95
N ALA A 332 9.91 -5.19 -15.52
CA ALA A 332 11.21 -5.54 -14.93
C ALA A 332 11.10 -6.16 -13.53
N ALA A 333 9.99 -5.92 -12.82
CA ALA A 333 9.74 -6.53 -11.53
C ALA A 333 9.02 -7.89 -11.65
N GLU A 334 8.30 -8.13 -12.74
CA GLU A 334 7.65 -9.40 -13.04
C GLU A 334 8.67 -10.56 -13.02
N GLY A 335 8.28 -11.69 -12.44
CA GLY A 335 9.16 -12.84 -12.23
C GLY A 335 10.11 -12.70 -11.04
N TRP A 336 9.87 -11.73 -10.15
CA TRP A 336 10.45 -11.72 -8.82
C TRP A 336 10.10 -13.03 -8.10
N GLY A 337 11.10 -13.79 -7.70
CA GLY A 337 10.91 -15.01 -6.92
C GLY A 337 11.19 -14.81 -5.42
N GLY A 338 12.01 -13.83 -5.05
CA GLY A 338 12.39 -13.57 -3.66
C GLY A 338 13.49 -12.52 -3.55
N ASP A 339 13.59 -11.82 -2.42
CA ASP A 339 14.68 -10.88 -2.19
C ASP A 339 15.06 -10.66 -0.72
N ARG A 340 16.24 -10.04 -0.55
CA ARG A 340 16.70 -9.51 0.73
C ARG A 340 17.49 -8.23 0.51
N MET A 341 16.94 -7.11 1.01
CA MET A 341 17.59 -5.81 1.02
C MET A 341 18.16 -5.52 2.40
N THR A 342 19.39 -5.02 2.41
CA THR A 342 20.12 -4.59 3.59
C THR A 342 20.60 -3.15 3.40
N VAL A 343 20.45 -2.32 4.45
CA VAL A 343 20.93 -0.93 4.46
C VAL A 343 21.72 -0.66 5.73
N ALA A 344 22.91 -0.11 5.55
CA ALA A 344 23.79 0.33 6.62
C ALA A 344 24.01 1.85 6.53
N THR A 345 24.06 2.53 7.68
CA THR A 345 24.35 3.96 7.76
C THR A 345 25.45 4.26 8.77
N ASN A 346 26.13 5.40 8.61
CA ASN A 346 27.14 5.90 9.52
C ASN A 346 26.78 7.30 10.03
N ALA A 347 27.33 7.68 11.19
CA ALA A 347 27.07 8.97 11.84
C ALA A 347 27.54 10.19 11.03
N ASP A 348 28.44 10.00 10.07
CA ASP A 348 28.89 11.04 9.14
C ASP A 348 27.97 11.25 7.93
N GLY A 349 26.87 10.49 7.85
CA GLY A 349 25.90 10.54 6.75
C GLY A 349 26.20 9.56 5.60
N SER A 350 27.28 8.78 5.68
CA SER A 350 27.55 7.73 4.71
C SER A 350 26.53 6.60 4.81
N TRP A 351 26.21 5.97 3.68
CA TRP A 351 25.27 4.87 3.60
C TRP A 351 25.67 3.85 2.53
N ALA A 352 25.30 2.60 2.75
CA ALA A 352 25.52 1.49 1.84
C ALA A 352 24.25 0.62 1.79
N LEU A 353 23.87 0.19 0.60
CA LEU A 353 22.74 -0.68 0.35
C LEU A 353 23.21 -1.88 -0.47
N GLY A 354 22.80 -3.07 -0.04
CA GLY A 354 22.97 -4.30 -0.79
C GLY A 354 21.63 -5.01 -0.89
N TRP A 355 21.22 -5.36 -2.11
CA TRP A 355 19.94 -6.00 -2.39
C TRP A 355 20.15 -7.20 -3.29
N ARG A 356 19.96 -8.39 -2.71
CA ARG A 356 20.05 -9.66 -3.41
C ARG A 356 18.66 -10.09 -3.86
N ILE A 357 18.52 -10.46 -5.13
CA ILE A 357 17.23 -10.73 -5.78
C ILE A 357 17.33 -12.06 -6.51
N ALA A 358 16.36 -12.95 -6.24
CA ALA A 358 16.15 -14.20 -6.95
C ALA A 358 15.00 -14.05 -7.94
N TRP A 359 15.17 -14.64 -9.12
CA TRP A 359 14.25 -14.55 -10.24
C TRP A 359 13.64 -15.92 -10.59
N ASP A 360 12.42 -15.94 -11.11
CA ASP A 360 11.72 -17.16 -11.52
C ASP A 360 12.32 -17.80 -12.76
N THR A 361 12.83 -16.99 -13.67
CA THR A 361 13.54 -17.43 -14.86
C THR A 361 14.75 -16.56 -15.16
N SER A 362 15.62 -17.06 -16.02
CA SER A 362 16.74 -16.28 -16.51
C SER A 362 16.34 -15.13 -17.44
N ALA A 363 15.14 -15.20 -18.01
CA ALA A 363 14.59 -14.11 -18.81
C ALA A 363 14.22 -12.94 -17.91
N ASP A 364 13.57 -13.20 -16.77
CA ASP A 364 13.16 -12.17 -15.80
C ASP A 364 14.39 -11.44 -15.24
N ALA A 365 15.43 -12.19 -14.86
CA ALA A 365 16.72 -11.62 -14.46
C ALA A 365 17.31 -10.70 -15.55
N SER A 366 17.31 -11.15 -16.81
CA SER A 366 17.85 -10.37 -17.93
C SER A 366 17.01 -9.10 -18.23
N GLU A 367 15.69 -9.18 -18.07
CA GLU A 367 14.79 -8.04 -18.24
C GLU A 367 15.04 -6.98 -17.17
N PHE A 368 15.15 -7.38 -15.90
CA PHE A 368 15.55 -6.49 -14.82
C PHE A 368 16.92 -5.86 -15.06
N GLU A 369 17.93 -6.67 -15.39
CA GLU A 369 19.30 -6.19 -15.63
C GLU A 369 19.35 -5.13 -16.73
N THR A 370 18.59 -5.35 -17.81
CA THR A 370 18.50 -4.41 -18.93
C THR A 370 17.88 -3.08 -18.49
N VAL A 371 16.78 -3.13 -17.75
CA VAL A 371 16.07 -1.92 -17.29
C VAL A 371 16.90 -1.15 -16.26
N TYR A 372 17.46 -1.85 -15.26
CA TYR A 372 18.25 -1.21 -14.22
C TYR A 372 19.55 -0.61 -14.76
N SER A 373 20.28 -1.33 -15.61
CA SER A 373 21.49 -0.80 -16.25
C SER A 373 21.21 0.42 -17.14
N GLY A 374 19.99 0.52 -17.67
CA GLY A 374 19.56 1.68 -18.47
C GLY A 374 19.41 2.97 -17.66
N VAL A 375 18.93 2.87 -16.41
CA VAL A 375 18.74 4.03 -15.52
C VAL A 375 19.94 4.31 -14.61
N GLN A 376 20.80 3.30 -14.38
CA GLN A 376 21.97 3.40 -13.51
C GLN A 376 22.87 4.64 -13.76
N PRO A 377 23.14 5.07 -15.01
CA PRO A 377 23.97 6.26 -15.27
C PRO A 377 23.37 7.59 -14.79
N ASP A 378 22.05 7.65 -14.61
CA ASP A 378 21.32 8.85 -14.22
C ASP A 378 21.13 8.97 -12.69
N LEU A 379 21.54 7.95 -11.93
CA LEU A 379 21.45 7.92 -10.47
C LEU A 379 22.39 8.96 -9.83
N SER A 380 21.92 9.61 -8.78
CA SER A 380 22.67 10.63 -8.03
C SER A 380 23.71 10.05 -7.05
N PHE A 381 23.81 8.72 -6.98
CA PHE A 381 24.66 7.96 -6.06
C PHE A 381 25.43 6.86 -6.79
N ALA A 382 26.45 6.31 -6.14
CA ALA A 382 27.25 5.24 -6.73
C ALA A 382 26.45 3.94 -6.70
N ALA A 383 26.31 3.28 -7.86
CA ALA A 383 25.56 2.05 -8.00
C ALA A 383 26.31 1.01 -8.85
N ARG A 384 26.10 -0.27 -8.56
CA ARG A 384 26.61 -1.41 -9.33
C ARG A 384 25.59 -2.54 -9.34
N LEU A 385 25.28 -3.02 -10.53
CA LEU A 385 24.60 -4.30 -10.72
C LEU A 385 25.63 -5.41 -10.85
N VAL A 386 25.43 -6.50 -10.11
CA VAL A 386 26.28 -7.70 -10.13
C VAL A 386 25.42 -8.88 -10.54
N HIS A 387 25.78 -9.51 -11.65
CA HIS A 387 25.23 -10.80 -12.07
C HIS A 387 25.87 -11.90 -11.22
N VAL A 388 25.08 -12.65 -10.45
CA VAL A 388 25.59 -13.74 -9.59
C VAL A 388 25.37 -15.09 -10.25
N SER A 389 24.19 -15.31 -10.84
CA SER A 389 23.86 -16.50 -11.63
C SER A 389 22.77 -16.18 -12.65
N ASP A 390 22.37 -17.18 -13.44
CA ASP A 390 21.30 -17.02 -14.44
C ASP A 390 19.96 -16.56 -13.83
N ARG A 391 19.73 -16.77 -12.54
CA ARG A 391 18.49 -16.40 -11.82
C ARG A 391 18.75 -15.55 -10.57
N GLU A 392 19.94 -14.99 -10.41
CA GLU A 392 20.27 -14.21 -9.23
C GLU A 392 21.09 -12.97 -9.58
N THR A 393 20.62 -11.82 -9.09
CA THR A 393 21.26 -10.53 -9.28
C THR A 393 21.45 -9.82 -7.93
N VAL A 394 22.50 -9.01 -7.84
CA VAL A 394 22.72 -8.13 -6.69
C VAL A 394 22.81 -6.68 -7.14
N VAL A 395 22.02 -5.81 -6.50
CA VAL A 395 22.15 -4.36 -6.61
C VAL A 395 22.95 -3.85 -5.41
N LEU A 396 24.04 -3.15 -5.68
CA LEU A 396 24.82 -2.42 -4.69
C LEU A 396 24.67 -0.93 -4.93
N GLN A 397 24.43 -0.17 -3.86
CA GLN A 397 24.38 1.29 -3.91
C GLN A 397 25.12 1.87 -2.71
N ALA A 398 25.75 3.02 -2.87
CA ALA A 398 26.51 3.66 -1.82
C ALA A 398 26.56 5.19 -1.99
N SER A 399 26.75 5.88 -0.86
CA SER A 399 26.91 7.34 -0.81
C SER A 399 28.17 7.85 -1.53
N SER A 400 29.13 6.98 -1.88
CA SER A 400 30.33 7.34 -2.63
C SER A 400 30.89 6.17 -3.45
N PRO A 401 31.65 6.44 -4.53
CA PRO A 401 32.32 5.39 -5.31
C PRO A 401 33.31 4.54 -4.50
N ASP A 402 34.10 5.15 -3.61
CA ASP A 402 35.07 4.42 -2.78
C ASP A 402 34.37 3.42 -1.83
N LEU A 403 33.21 3.82 -1.29
CA LEU A 403 32.40 2.93 -0.47
C LEU A 403 31.76 1.80 -1.29
N LEU A 404 31.35 2.08 -2.53
CA LEU A 404 30.86 1.04 -3.45
C LEU A 404 31.93 -0.02 -3.72
N GLU A 405 33.19 0.38 -3.93
CA GLU A 405 34.30 -0.59 -4.08
C GLU A 405 34.57 -1.37 -2.80
N THR A 406 34.34 -0.75 -1.64
CA THR A 406 34.52 -1.41 -0.33
C THR A 406 33.52 -2.54 -0.14
N ILE A 407 32.25 -2.35 -0.54
CA ILE A 407 31.19 -3.36 -0.35
C ILE A 407 31.12 -4.38 -1.50
N ALA A 408 31.68 -4.09 -2.68
CA ALA A 408 31.61 -4.99 -3.83
C ALA A 408 32.00 -6.47 -3.58
N PRO A 409 33.05 -6.79 -2.77
CA PRO A 409 33.46 -8.17 -2.53
C PRO A 409 32.44 -9.05 -1.78
N ILE A 410 31.42 -8.47 -1.13
CA ILE A 410 30.43 -9.25 -0.34
C ILE A 410 29.44 -10.02 -1.22
N THR A 411 29.47 -9.81 -2.53
CA THR A 411 28.55 -10.41 -3.50
C THR A 411 28.92 -11.84 -3.90
N GLY A 412 30.08 -12.34 -3.47
CA GLY A 412 30.51 -13.72 -3.73
C GLY A 412 30.93 -14.02 -5.17
N GLY A 413 31.04 -12.98 -6.02
CA GLY A 413 31.48 -13.05 -7.42
C GLY A 413 32.98 -12.85 -7.63
#